data_AF-A0A2D6NUK8-F1
#
_entry.id   AF-A0A2D6NUK8-F1
#
_cell.length_a   1.000
_cell.length_b   1.000
_cell.length_c   1.000
_cell.angle_alpha   90.00
_cell.angle_beta   90.00
_cell.angle_gamma   90.00
#
_symmetry.space_group_name_H-M   'P 1'
#
loop_
_entity.id
_entity.type
_entity.pdbx_description
1 polymer ?
#
loop_
_entity_poly.entity_id
_entity_poly.type
_entity_poly.pdbx_seq_one_letter_code
_entity_poly.pdbx_strand_id
1 'polypeptide(L)'
;MKSANKSILILIIFLLILFGFLYFTSNKESEEILDSKVENNIEQDYQDFVRNIKMQISDLSPEPAVLGGAWQVSRVWFALDDHAYVEYEDGHAMRRILVKQINDNDFEVLAFFEPGEDDWVLVSGEDTMFGQALDLY
;
A
#
# COMPACT_ATOMS: atom_id res chain seq x y z
N MET A 1 64.39 7.88 -27.86
CA MET A 1 63.04 8.49 -28.00
C MET A 1 61.93 7.47 -28.32
N LYS A 2 61.94 6.23 -27.79
CA LYS A 2 60.90 5.22 -28.07
C LYS A 2 59.99 4.87 -26.86
N SER A 3 60.21 5.48 -25.68
CA SER A 3 59.44 5.18 -24.45
C SER A 3 58.26 6.13 -24.19
N ALA A 4 58.32 7.39 -24.64
CA ALA A 4 57.32 8.40 -24.31
C ALA A 4 55.89 8.05 -24.79
N ASN A 5 55.77 7.39 -25.94
CA ASN A 5 54.45 7.05 -26.51
C ASN A 5 53.75 5.92 -25.76
N LYS A 6 54.49 5.03 -25.08
CA LYS A 6 53.90 3.95 -24.28
C LYS A 6 53.34 4.47 -22.96
N SER A 7 54.02 5.43 -22.33
CA SER A 7 53.54 6.05 -21.08
C SER A 7 52.26 6.85 -21.29
N ILE A 8 52.12 7.52 -22.44
CA ILE A 8 50.90 8.27 -22.79
C ILE A 8 49.71 7.32 -22.99
N LEU A 9 49.91 6.18 -23.64
CA LEU A 9 48.84 5.19 -23.87
C LEU A 9 48.31 4.62 -22.54
N ILE A 10 49.19 4.31 -21.59
CA ILE A 10 48.82 3.79 -20.28
C ILE A 10 48.01 4.82 -19.49
N LEU A 11 48.38 6.10 -19.55
CA LEU A 11 47.66 7.19 -18.89
C LEU A 11 46.22 7.33 -19.41
N ILE A 12 46.02 7.20 -20.73
CA ILE A 12 44.68 7.28 -21.35
C ILE A 12 43.81 6.12 -20.91
N ILE A 13 44.34 4.90 -20.90
CA ILE A 13 43.59 3.71 -20.44
C ILE A 13 43.20 3.87 -18.96
N PHE A 14 44.12 4.36 -18.13
CA PHE A 14 43.83 4.60 -16.71
C PHE A 14 42.74 5.66 -16.51
N LEU A 15 42.77 6.74 -17.28
CA LEU A 15 41.73 7.77 -17.28
C LEU A 15 40.36 7.22 -17.69
N LEU A 16 40.30 6.35 -18.70
CA LEU A 16 39.05 5.72 -19.13
C LEU A 16 38.49 4.78 -18.07
N ILE A 17 39.34 4.00 -17.40
CA ILE A 17 38.92 3.12 -16.29
C ILE A 17 38.43 3.96 -15.11
N LEU A 18 39.13 5.04 -14.77
CA LEU A 18 38.73 5.94 -13.70
C LEU A 18 37.39 6.63 -14.01
N PHE A 19 37.20 7.08 -15.25
CA PHE A 19 35.96 7.72 -15.68
C PHE A 19 34.79 6.71 -15.69
N GLY A 20 35.03 5.48 -16.16
CA GLY A 20 34.04 4.40 -16.11
C GLY A 20 33.67 4.01 -14.67
N PHE A 21 34.65 3.98 -13.76
CA PHE A 21 34.42 3.71 -12.35
C PHE A 21 33.60 4.83 -11.69
N LEU A 22 33.91 6.09 -11.94
CA LEU A 22 33.15 7.24 -11.43
C LEU A 22 31.70 7.24 -11.95
N TYR A 23 31.50 6.93 -13.23
CA TYR A 23 30.16 6.82 -13.82
C TYR A 23 29.35 5.68 -13.18
N PHE A 24 30.01 4.54 -12.92
CA PHE A 24 29.38 3.38 -12.29
C PHE A 24 28.98 3.65 -10.83
N THR A 25 29.80 4.36 -10.05
CA THR A 25 29.47 4.69 -8.66
C THR A 25 28.32 5.68 -8.54
N SER A 26 28.17 6.61 -9.50
CA SER A 26 27.14 7.65 -9.46
C SER A 26 25.72 7.13 -9.75
N ASN A 27 25.56 6.05 -10.51
CA ASN A 27 24.24 5.53 -10.88
C ASN A 27 23.56 4.73 -9.75
N LYS A 28 24.31 4.11 -8.84
CA LYS A 28 23.72 3.28 -7.75
C LYS A 28 22.95 4.09 -6.72
N GLU A 29 23.43 5.30 -6.42
CA GLU A 29 22.82 6.18 -5.41
C GLU A 29 21.45 6.71 -5.86
N SER A 30 21.19 6.80 -7.17
CA SER A 30 19.92 7.30 -7.71
C SER A 30 18.79 6.25 -7.69
N GLU A 31 19.10 4.96 -7.81
CA GLU A 31 18.08 3.89 -7.72
C GLU A 31 17.61 3.69 -6.26
N GLU A 32 18.53 3.69 -5.30
CA GLU A 32 18.21 3.50 -3.87
C GLU A 32 17.35 4.64 -3.28
N ILE A 33 17.57 5.88 -3.72
CA ILE A 33 16.76 7.04 -3.31
C ILE A 33 15.36 6.99 -3.94
N LEU A 34 15.23 6.46 -5.17
CA LEU A 34 13.94 6.35 -5.83
C LEU A 34 13.08 5.27 -5.17
N ASP A 35 13.65 4.09 -4.93
CA ASP A 35 12.94 2.97 -4.30
C ASP A 35 12.48 3.33 -2.88
N SER A 36 13.35 3.92 -2.07
CA SER A 36 12.98 4.36 -0.71
C SER A 36 11.93 5.47 -0.71
N LYS A 37 11.93 6.39 -1.68
CA LYS A 37 10.90 7.41 -1.79
C LYS A 37 9.55 6.82 -2.20
N VAL A 38 9.55 5.85 -3.12
CA VAL A 38 8.32 5.16 -3.56
C VAL A 38 7.73 4.36 -2.40
N GLU A 39 8.54 3.60 -1.67
CA GLU A 39 8.10 2.82 -0.52
C GLU A 39 7.51 3.70 0.60
N ASN A 40 8.16 4.82 0.93
CA ASN A 40 7.64 5.75 1.93
C ASN A 40 6.29 6.39 1.52
N ASN A 41 6.11 6.68 0.23
CA ASN A 41 4.83 7.23 -0.25
C ASN A 41 3.71 6.18 -0.16
N ILE A 42 3.98 4.93 -0.56
CA ILE A 42 2.98 3.84 -0.48
C ILE A 42 2.55 3.60 0.97
N GLU A 43 3.50 3.55 1.90
CA GLU A 43 3.18 3.41 3.32
C GLU A 43 2.32 4.58 3.81
N GLN A 44 2.67 5.81 3.42
CA GLN A 44 1.88 6.99 3.79
C GLN A 44 0.45 6.93 3.26
N ASP A 45 0.26 6.51 2.01
CA ASP A 45 -1.05 6.38 1.38
C ASP A 45 -1.91 5.35 2.13
N TYR A 46 -1.34 4.22 2.55
CA TYR A 46 -2.04 3.24 3.40
C TYR A 46 -2.39 3.79 4.78
N GLN A 47 -1.49 4.53 5.45
CA GLN A 47 -1.81 5.13 6.74
C GLN A 47 -2.98 6.11 6.63
N ASP A 48 -2.97 6.94 5.58
CA ASP A 48 -4.00 7.93 5.31
C ASP A 48 -5.35 7.26 4.98
N PHE A 49 -5.35 6.20 4.16
CA PHE A 49 -6.52 5.36 3.90
C PHE A 49 -7.13 4.81 5.19
N VAL A 50 -6.33 4.14 6.01
CA VAL A 50 -6.78 3.46 7.23
C VAL A 50 -7.30 4.47 8.25
N ARG A 51 -6.62 5.62 8.37
CA ARG A 51 -7.09 6.72 9.22
C ARG A 51 -8.45 7.24 8.75
N ASN A 52 -8.63 7.46 7.45
CA ASN A 52 -9.87 8.01 6.91
C ASN A 52 -11.04 7.03 7.08
N ILE A 53 -10.81 5.74 6.83
CA ILE A 53 -11.79 4.68 7.14
C ILE A 53 -12.17 4.66 8.62
N LYS A 54 -11.19 4.73 9.54
CA LYS A 54 -11.44 4.76 10.99
C LYS A 54 -12.33 5.92 11.41
N MET A 55 -12.18 7.09 10.79
CA MET A 55 -12.99 8.26 11.09
C MET A 55 -14.41 8.17 10.53
N GLN A 56 -14.63 7.39 9.47
CA GLN A 56 -15.89 7.33 8.73
C GLN A 56 -16.67 6.03 8.93
N ILE A 57 -16.12 5.06 9.67
CA ILE A 57 -16.70 3.71 9.75
C ILE A 57 -18.16 3.70 10.24
N SER A 58 -18.56 4.65 11.08
CA SER A 58 -19.95 4.80 11.54
C SER A 58 -20.92 5.14 10.41
N ASP A 59 -20.44 5.86 9.41
CA ASP A 59 -21.22 6.33 8.27
C ASP A 59 -21.17 5.32 7.12
N LEU A 60 -20.07 4.56 7.04
CA LEU A 60 -19.89 3.47 6.07
C LEU A 60 -20.63 2.19 6.47
N SER A 61 -20.91 1.97 7.74
CA SER A 61 -21.64 0.77 8.17
C SER A 61 -23.07 0.76 7.62
N PRO A 62 -23.49 -0.29 6.88
CA PRO A 62 -24.87 -0.41 6.41
C PRO A 62 -25.89 -0.58 7.54
N GLU A 63 -25.44 -1.06 8.70
CA GLU A 63 -26.26 -1.27 9.89
C GLU A 63 -25.99 -0.19 10.94
N PRO A 64 -27.00 0.29 11.68
CA PRO A 64 -26.82 1.26 12.74
C PRO A 64 -26.15 0.64 13.97
N ALA A 65 -25.42 1.46 14.75
CA ALA A 65 -24.79 1.01 15.99
C ALA A 65 -25.83 0.45 16.96
N VAL A 66 -25.58 -0.75 17.49
CA VAL A 66 -26.42 -1.33 18.51
C VAL A 66 -26.09 -0.71 19.88
N LEU A 67 -27.12 -0.22 20.57
CA LEU A 67 -27.07 0.22 21.99
C LEU A 67 -26.06 1.33 22.32
N GLY A 68 -25.68 2.15 21.35
CA GLY A 68 -24.71 3.23 21.56
C GLY A 68 -23.27 2.73 21.76
N GLY A 69 -22.95 1.55 21.22
CA GLY A 69 -21.59 1.03 21.20
C GLY A 69 -20.62 1.91 20.40
N ALA A 70 -19.33 1.73 20.67
CA ALA A 70 -18.26 2.47 20.01
C ALA A 70 -17.85 1.74 18.74
N TRP A 71 -17.71 2.50 17.66
CA TRP A 71 -17.20 1.98 16.40
C TRP A 71 -15.69 1.79 16.48
N GLN A 72 -15.23 0.61 16.12
CA GLN A 72 -13.81 0.29 16.09
C GLN A 72 -13.45 -0.55 14.88
N VAL A 73 -12.54 -0.02 14.05
CA VAL A 73 -11.90 -0.80 12.98
C VAL A 73 -10.82 -1.67 13.62
N SER A 74 -10.87 -2.97 13.34
CA SER A 74 -9.97 -3.97 13.87
C SER A 74 -8.87 -4.36 12.89
N ARG A 75 -9.20 -4.52 11.60
CA ARG A 75 -8.25 -4.86 10.52
C ARG A 75 -8.65 -4.25 9.20
N VAL A 76 -7.66 -3.96 8.37
CA VAL A 76 -7.84 -3.55 6.98
C VAL A 76 -6.99 -4.45 6.10
N TRP A 77 -7.64 -5.08 5.12
CA TRP A 77 -6.99 -5.98 4.16
C TRP A 77 -7.09 -5.35 2.77
N PHE A 78 -5.98 -4.89 2.23
CA PHE A 78 -5.92 -4.31 0.90
C PHE A 78 -5.96 -5.42 -0.14
N ALA A 79 -6.93 -5.34 -1.06
CA ALA A 79 -7.06 -6.27 -2.18
C ALA A 79 -6.46 -5.68 -3.48
N LEU A 80 -6.54 -4.35 -3.62
CA LEU A 80 -5.95 -3.53 -4.67
C LEU A 80 -5.67 -2.13 -4.11
N ASP A 81 -5.00 -1.26 -4.88
CA ASP A 81 -4.65 0.11 -4.48
C ASP A 81 -5.84 0.93 -3.94
N ASP A 82 -7.04 0.74 -4.49
CA ASP A 82 -8.26 1.47 -4.13
C ASP A 82 -9.33 0.59 -3.47
N HIS A 83 -9.06 -0.69 -3.18
CA HIS A 83 -10.04 -1.61 -2.59
C HIS A 83 -9.52 -2.28 -1.32
N ALA A 84 -10.35 -2.30 -0.28
CA ALA A 84 -10.00 -2.98 0.97
C ALA A 84 -11.21 -3.66 1.62
N TYR A 85 -10.96 -4.80 2.28
CA TYR A 85 -11.87 -5.34 3.27
C TYR A 85 -11.58 -4.71 4.62
N VAL A 86 -12.59 -4.13 5.24
CA VAL A 86 -12.50 -3.49 6.55
C VAL A 86 -13.29 -4.32 7.54
N GLU A 87 -12.59 -4.90 8.52
CA GLU A 87 -13.19 -5.57 9.67
C GLU A 87 -13.40 -4.56 10.79
N TYR A 88 -14.61 -4.47 11.33
CA TYR A 88 -14.95 -3.54 12.40
C TYR A 88 -15.97 -4.14 13.37
N GLU A 89 -16.10 -3.50 14.52
CA GLU A 89 -17.15 -3.79 15.48
C GLU A 89 -17.88 -2.50 15.88
N ASP A 90 -19.17 -2.63 16.19
CA ASP A 90 -20.03 -1.54 16.67
C ASP A 90 -20.24 -1.61 18.20
N GLY A 91 -19.37 -2.34 18.90
CA GLY A 91 -19.49 -2.66 20.33
C GLY A 91 -20.42 -3.84 20.63
N HIS A 92 -21.07 -4.44 19.63
CA HIS A 92 -21.91 -5.62 19.80
C HIS A 92 -21.54 -6.76 18.86
N ALA A 93 -21.39 -6.48 17.57
CA ALA A 93 -21.13 -7.48 16.55
C ALA A 93 -19.91 -7.11 15.71
N MET A 94 -19.10 -8.13 15.39
CA MET A 94 -18.06 -8.01 14.39
C MET A 94 -18.70 -8.03 13.00
N ARG A 95 -18.20 -7.18 12.10
CA ARG A 95 -18.69 -7.00 10.73
C ARG A 95 -17.51 -6.83 9.79
N ARG A 96 -17.75 -7.07 8.50
CA ARG A 96 -16.80 -6.74 7.45
C ARG A 96 -17.51 -6.02 6.32
N ILE A 97 -16.87 -5.03 5.73
CA ILE A 97 -17.30 -4.39 4.48
C ILE A 97 -16.18 -4.46 3.44
N LEU A 98 -16.54 -4.57 2.17
CA LEU A 98 -15.64 -4.28 1.05
C LEU A 98 -15.89 -2.83 0.64
N VAL A 99 -14.84 -2.02 0.66
CA VAL A 99 -14.90 -0.61 0.26
C VAL A 99 -14.03 -0.35 -0.94
N LYS A 100 -14.45 0.63 -1.74
CA LYS A 100 -13.66 1.25 -2.79
C LYS A 100 -13.41 2.71 -2.46
N GLN A 101 -12.17 3.16 -2.51
CA GLN A 101 -11.83 4.56 -2.39
C GLN A 101 -12.16 5.29 -3.71
N ILE A 102 -13.04 6.29 -3.62
CA ILE A 102 -13.44 7.11 -4.79
C ILE A 102 -12.50 8.30 -4.94
N ASN A 103 -12.08 8.87 -3.81
CA ASN A 103 -11.05 9.89 -3.69
C ASN A 103 -10.47 9.84 -2.25
N ASP A 104 -9.51 10.71 -1.94
CA ASP A 104 -8.80 10.72 -0.65
C ASP A 104 -9.73 10.66 0.58
N ASN A 105 -10.95 11.19 0.50
CA ASN A 105 -11.87 11.31 1.63
C ASN A 105 -13.18 10.54 1.47
N ASP A 106 -13.48 9.96 0.31
CA ASP A 106 -14.76 9.31 0.06
C ASP A 106 -14.58 7.83 -0.27
N PHE A 107 -15.46 7.02 0.32
CA PHE A 107 -15.51 5.59 0.11
C PHE A 107 -16.91 5.15 -0.32
N GLU A 108 -16.94 4.17 -1.22
CA GLU A 108 -18.15 3.47 -1.62
C GLU A 108 -18.12 2.05 -1.02
N VAL A 109 -19.21 1.65 -0.37
CA VAL A 109 -19.37 0.29 0.15
C VAL A 109 -19.91 -0.60 -0.95
N LEU A 110 -19.12 -1.60 -1.36
CA LEU A 110 -19.47 -2.52 -2.44
C LEU A 110 -20.12 -3.80 -1.93
N ALA A 111 -19.72 -4.26 -0.74
CA ALA A 111 -20.27 -5.45 -0.12
C ALA A 111 -20.25 -5.38 1.41
N PHE A 112 -21.17 -6.10 2.03
CA PHE A 112 -21.32 -6.22 3.47
C PHE A 112 -21.38 -7.68 3.89
N PHE A 113 -20.68 -7.99 4.98
CA PHE A 113 -20.51 -9.35 5.46
C PHE A 113 -20.74 -9.46 6.96
N GLU A 114 -21.27 -10.62 7.35
CA GLU A 114 -21.42 -11.06 8.73
C GLU A 114 -20.51 -12.27 9.03
N PRO A 115 -20.12 -12.49 10.30
CA PRO A 115 -19.45 -13.72 10.69
C PRO A 115 -20.34 -14.95 10.44
N GLY A 116 -19.83 -15.92 9.68
CA GLY A 116 -20.43 -17.26 9.54
C GLY A 116 -19.78 -18.29 10.46
N GLU A 117 -20.10 -19.57 10.22
CA GLU A 117 -19.53 -20.68 11.02
C GLU A 117 -18.02 -20.83 10.81
N ASP A 118 -17.57 -20.74 9.55
CA ASP A 118 -16.16 -20.96 9.17
C ASP A 118 -15.50 -19.74 8.53
N ASP A 119 -16.28 -18.82 7.95
CA ASP A 119 -15.78 -17.63 7.25
C ASP A 119 -16.85 -16.54 7.19
N TRP A 120 -16.54 -15.40 6.57
CA TRP A 120 -17.44 -14.30 6.33
C TRP A 120 -18.52 -14.65 5.31
N VAL A 121 -19.77 -14.30 5.63
CA VAL A 121 -20.94 -14.53 4.80
C VAL A 121 -21.37 -13.21 4.19
N LEU A 122 -21.43 -13.14 2.86
CA LEU A 122 -21.96 -11.99 2.13
C LEU A 122 -23.46 -11.82 2.45
N VAL A 123 -23.82 -10.65 3.00
CA VAL A 123 -25.20 -10.29 3.35
C VAL A 123 -25.82 -9.42 2.26
N SER A 124 -25.06 -8.45 1.74
CA SER A 124 -25.52 -7.54 0.68
C SER A 124 -24.38 -7.02 -0.18
N GLY A 125 -24.72 -6.53 -1.39
CA GLY A 125 -23.75 -6.06 -2.37
C GLY A 125 -23.13 -7.17 -3.22
N GLU A 126 -21.93 -6.94 -3.73
CA GLU A 126 -21.17 -7.89 -4.56
C GLU A 126 -19.70 -7.94 -4.14
N ASP A 127 -19.19 -9.14 -3.87
CA ASP A 127 -17.78 -9.35 -3.55
C ASP A 127 -16.92 -9.37 -4.82
N THR A 128 -16.63 -8.18 -5.34
CA THR A 128 -15.85 -8.00 -6.57
C THR A 128 -14.37 -8.37 -6.44
N MET A 129 -13.89 -8.56 -5.20
CA MET A 129 -12.48 -8.83 -4.88
C MET A 129 -12.24 -10.27 -4.39
N PHE A 130 -13.23 -11.15 -4.52
CA PHE A 130 -13.10 -12.55 -4.11
C PHE A 130 -11.91 -13.24 -4.79
N GLY A 131 -11.08 -13.91 -3.98
CA GLY A 131 -9.91 -14.66 -4.45
C GLY A 131 -8.69 -13.82 -4.82
N GLN A 132 -8.73 -12.50 -4.64
CA GLN A 132 -7.55 -11.65 -4.76
C GLN A 132 -6.56 -11.90 -3.61
N ALA A 133 -5.28 -11.61 -3.85
CA ALA A 133 -4.29 -11.57 -2.80
C ALA A 133 -4.61 -10.41 -1.84
N LEU A 134 -4.42 -10.63 -0.54
CA LEU A 134 -4.74 -9.65 0.49
C LEU A 134 -3.47 -9.28 1.27
N ASP A 135 -3.22 -7.99 1.38
CA ASP A 135 -2.16 -7.42 2.23
C ASP A 135 -2.77 -6.85 3.51
N LEU A 136 -2.31 -7.36 4.66
CA LEU A 136 -2.78 -6.92 5.97
C LEU A 136 -2.00 -5.69 6.43
N TYR A 137 -2.73 -4.66 6.88
CA TYR A 137 -2.18 -3.45 7.50
C TYR A 137 -2.50 -3.36 9.00
#